data_AF-A0A147I3Z1-F1
#
_entry.id   AF-A0A147I3Z1-F1
#
_cell.length_a   1.000
_cell.length_b   1.000
_cell.length_c   1.000
_cell.angle_alpha   90.00
_cell.angle_beta   90.00
_cell.angle_gamma   90.00
#
_symmetry.space_group_name_H-M   'P 1'
#
loop_
_entity.id
_entity.type
_entity.pdbx_description
1 polymer ?
#
loop_
_entity_poly.entity_id
_entity_poly.type
_entity_poly.pdbx_seq_one_letter_code
_entity_poly.pdbx_strand_id
1 'polypeptide(L)'
;MTIEPEILMAYADGALDPLTTKRVERAMAADPALAEEVARHRHLKARLAQAYAPLAEEAVPDRLAALLTGSAASNVVPMPVRAARPKSRFAMPSWQSAAAMAACLVVGVLVGKGVDRGPIAATGQGLYAAGSLARALDDQASGGNGPVRVAVSFRARDNGFCRVFQSAQADGIACRDRNGWALRRTMPGSAPAANGGYAQAGSSDAELMAAAQDMMADMPLDAAGEKAAIARDWRK
;
A
#
# COMPACT_ATOMS: atom_id res chain seq x y z
N MET A 1 0.81 -23.12 42.71
CA MET A 1 1.56 -22.72 41.50
C MET A 1 0.53 -22.56 40.40
N THR A 2 0.27 -21.33 39.95
CA THR A 2 -0.79 -21.06 38.96
C THR A 2 -0.23 -21.30 37.56
N ILE A 3 -0.84 -22.21 36.80
CA ILE A 3 -0.55 -22.37 35.37
C ILE A 3 -1.38 -21.35 34.61
N GLU A 4 -0.74 -20.59 33.73
CA GLU A 4 -1.41 -19.60 32.89
C GLU A 4 -2.35 -20.27 31.88
N PRO A 5 -3.52 -19.67 31.57
CA PRO A 5 -4.48 -20.23 30.60
C PRO A 5 -3.87 -20.52 29.22
N GLU A 6 -2.94 -19.68 28.76
CA GLU A 6 -2.25 -19.81 27.49
C GLU A 6 -1.41 -21.09 27.42
N ILE A 7 -0.80 -21.48 28.54
CA ILE A 7 0.01 -22.70 28.66
C ILE A 7 -0.89 -23.95 28.63
N LEU A 8 -2.09 -23.88 29.19
CA LEU A 8 -3.07 -24.99 29.11
C LEU A 8 -3.59 -25.19 27.68
N MET A 9 -3.85 -24.11 26.95
CA MET A 9 -4.22 -24.17 25.53
C MET A 9 -3.08 -24.75 24.68
N ALA A 10 -1.85 -24.26 24.87
CA ALA A 10 -0.67 -24.78 24.18
C ALA A 10 -0.41 -26.27 24.49
N TYR A 11 -0.66 -26.72 25.73
CA TYR A 11 -0.60 -28.13 26.10
C TYR A 11 -1.69 -28.95 25.41
N ALA A 12 -2.93 -28.44 25.34
CA ALA A 12 -4.02 -29.09 24.63
C ALA A 12 -3.71 -29.25 23.12
N ASP A 13 -2.94 -28.31 22.56
CA ASP A 13 -2.52 -28.34 21.17
C ASP A 13 -1.26 -29.16 20.86
N GLY A 14 -0.50 -29.56 21.89
CA GLY A 14 0.78 -30.25 21.72
C GLY A 14 1.92 -29.32 21.30
N ALA A 15 1.78 -28.01 21.54
CA ALA A 15 2.73 -26.98 21.12
C ALA A 15 3.76 -26.59 22.21
N LEU A 16 3.79 -27.32 23.33
CA LEU A 16 4.73 -27.08 24.43
C LEU A 16 6.04 -27.85 24.28
N ASP A 17 7.12 -27.29 24.84
CA ASP A 17 8.39 -28.00 24.97
C ASP A 17 8.30 -29.14 26.02
N PRO A 18 9.23 -30.10 26.00
CA PRO A 18 9.17 -31.27 26.90
C PRO A 18 9.22 -30.93 28.40
N LEU A 19 9.90 -29.84 28.79
CA LEU A 19 10.04 -29.45 30.20
C LEU A 19 8.75 -28.81 30.72
N THR A 20 8.14 -27.93 29.94
CA THR A 20 6.85 -27.30 30.30
C THR A 20 5.71 -28.31 30.27
N THR A 21 5.70 -29.24 29.31
CA THR A 21 4.77 -30.37 29.26
C THR A 21 4.76 -31.17 30.57
N LYS A 22 5.94 -31.52 31.10
CA LYS A 22 6.06 -32.25 32.38
C LYS A 22 5.60 -31.42 33.59
N ARG A 23 5.75 -30.09 33.54
CA ARG A 23 5.23 -29.20 34.60
C ARG A 23 3.71 -29.16 34.61
N VAL A 24 3.09 -29.08 33.43
CA VAL A 24 1.62 -29.09 33.29
C VAL A 24 1.05 -30.43 33.71
N GLU A 25 1.66 -31.56 33.32
CA GLU A 25 1.24 -32.90 33.77
C GLU A 25 1.25 -33.06 35.29
N ARG A 26 2.29 -32.56 35.97
CA ARG A 26 2.37 -32.56 37.43
C ARG A 26 1.30 -31.65 38.06
N ALA A 27 1.02 -30.51 37.45
CA ALA A 27 -0.04 -29.61 37.92
C ALA A 27 -1.43 -30.24 37.75
N MET A 28 -1.71 -30.91 36.63
CA MET A 28 -2.95 -31.65 36.40
C MET A 28 -3.12 -32.84 37.35
N ALA A 29 -2.02 -33.49 37.75
CA ALA A 29 -2.06 -34.56 38.75
C ALA A 29 -2.40 -34.04 40.16
N ALA A 30 -2.08 -32.77 40.45
CA ALA A 30 -2.37 -32.11 41.72
C ALA A 30 -3.74 -31.39 41.74
N ASP A 31 -4.24 -30.97 40.58
CA ASP A 31 -5.50 -30.24 40.44
C ASP A 31 -6.35 -30.79 39.27
N PRO A 32 -7.46 -31.51 39.55
CA PRO A 32 -8.33 -32.05 38.52
C PRO A 32 -9.06 -30.98 37.70
N ALA A 33 -9.21 -29.74 38.20
CA ALA A 33 -9.86 -28.66 37.45
C ALA A 33 -9.04 -28.25 36.21
N LEU A 34 -7.70 -28.28 36.32
CA LEU A 34 -6.81 -28.05 35.18
C LEU A 34 -6.93 -29.15 34.12
N ALA A 35 -7.15 -30.39 34.55
CA ALA A 35 -7.36 -31.51 33.64
C ALA A 35 -8.68 -31.37 32.88
N GLU A 36 -9.74 -30.89 33.54
CA GLU A 36 -11.03 -30.61 32.91
C GLU A 36 -10.95 -29.47 31.87
N GLU A 37 -10.20 -28.41 32.17
CA GLU A 37 -9.97 -27.30 31.21
C GLU A 37 -9.24 -27.78 29.95
N VAL A 38 -8.17 -28.57 30.12
CA VAL A 38 -7.46 -29.18 28.98
C VAL A 38 -8.39 -30.10 28.17
N ALA A 39 -9.27 -30.85 28.83
CA ALA A 39 -10.27 -31.68 28.16
C ALA A 39 -11.27 -30.84 27.35
N ARG A 40 -11.71 -29.68 27.86
CA ARG A 40 -12.55 -28.72 27.11
C ARG A 40 -11.85 -28.22 25.86
N HIS A 41 -10.59 -27.81 25.97
CA HIS A 41 -9.80 -27.35 24.81
C HIS A 41 -9.62 -28.45 23.76
N ARG A 42 -9.30 -29.68 24.18
CA ARG A 42 -9.19 -30.83 23.27
C ARG A 42 -10.51 -31.17 22.59
N HIS A 43 -11.62 -31.07 23.31
CA HIS A 43 -12.95 -31.27 22.73
C HIS A 43 -13.29 -30.20 21.68
N LEU A 44 -12.98 -28.94 21.96
CA LEU A 44 -13.15 -27.86 20.99
C LEU A 44 -12.31 -28.11 19.73
N LYS A 45 -11.03 -28.44 19.89
CA LYS A 45 -10.13 -28.79 18.79
C LYS A 45 -10.68 -29.93 17.94
N ALA A 46 -11.18 -31.00 18.57
CA ALA A 46 -11.76 -32.13 17.87
C ALA A 46 -13.00 -31.74 17.06
N ARG A 47 -13.90 -30.91 17.61
CA ARG A 47 -15.08 -30.42 16.88
C ARG A 47 -14.70 -29.58 15.67
N LEU A 48 -13.71 -28.70 15.82
CA LEU A 48 -13.20 -27.90 14.70
C LEU A 48 -12.56 -28.81 13.64
N ALA A 49 -11.68 -29.73 14.04
CA ALA A 49 -11.06 -30.66 13.11
C ALA A 49 -12.09 -31.48 12.32
N GLN A 50 -13.15 -31.95 12.96
CA GLN A 50 -14.24 -32.66 12.29
C GLN A 50 -15.01 -31.78 11.30
N ALA A 51 -15.32 -30.53 11.67
CA ALA A 51 -16.04 -29.61 10.80
C ALA A 51 -15.25 -29.25 9.53
N TYR A 52 -13.93 -29.16 9.64
CA TYR A 52 -13.04 -28.80 8.53
C TYR A 52 -12.38 -30.01 7.84
N ALA A 53 -12.60 -31.25 8.32
CA ALA A 53 -12.05 -32.46 7.71
C ALA A 53 -12.38 -32.59 6.20
N PRO A 54 -13.60 -32.30 5.72
CA PRO A 54 -13.92 -32.38 4.30
C PRO A 54 -13.10 -31.43 3.42
N LEU A 55 -12.69 -30.27 3.96
CA LEU A 55 -11.85 -29.30 3.24
C LEU A 55 -10.38 -29.75 3.22
N ALA A 56 -9.93 -30.47 4.24
CA ALA A 56 -8.57 -31.02 4.28
C ALA A 56 -8.40 -32.20 3.31
N GLU A 57 -9.48 -32.90 2.98
CA GLU A 57 -9.51 -34.01 2.01
C GLU A 57 -9.72 -33.54 0.56
N GLU A 58 -9.98 -32.25 0.33
CA GLU A 58 -10.11 -31.70 -1.02
C GLU A 58 -8.81 -31.84 -1.79
N ALA A 59 -8.89 -32.29 -3.04
CA ALA A 59 -7.72 -32.40 -3.89
C ALA A 59 -7.07 -31.03 -4.08
N VAL A 60 -5.74 -30.97 -3.89
CA VAL A 60 -4.98 -29.73 -4.10
C VAL A 60 -5.22 -29.25 -5.53
N PRO A 61 -5.67 -28.00 -5.75
CA PRO A 61 -5.96 -27.49 -7.08
C PRO A 61 -4.77 -27.63 -8.04
N ASP A 62 -5.05 -28.07 -9.28
CA ASP A 62 -4.03 -28.35 -10.29
C ASP A 62 -3.07 -27.19 -10.53
N ARG A 63 -3.55 -25.94 -10.43
CA ARG A 63 -2.71 -24.74 -10.56
C ARG A 63 -1.59 -24.68 -9.52
N LEU A 64 -1.83 -25.18 -8.31
CA LEU A 64 -0.83 -25.20 -7.22
C LEU A 64 0.10 -26.39 -7.38
N ALA A 65 -0.41 -27.56 -7.76
CA ALA A 65 0.41 -28.71 -8.11
C ALA A 65 1.34 -28.42 -9.30
N ALA A 66 0.85 -27.66 -10.29
CA ALA A 66 1.59 -27.19 -11.45
C ALA A 66 2.73 -26.23 -11.11
N LEU A 67 2.71 -25.54 -9.97
CA LEU A 67 3.85 -24.73 -9.52
C LEU A 67 5.03 -25.63 -9.10
N LEU A 68 4.74 -26.82 -8.56
CA LEU A 68 5.75 -27.77 -8.13
C LEU A 68 6.29 -28.60 -9.31
N THR A 69 5.45 -28.96 -10.27
CA THR A 69 5.83 -29.76 -11.44
C THR A 69 6.30 -28.90 -12.63
N GLY A 70 5.74 -27.69 -12.81
CA GLY A 70 6.13 -26.72 -13.84
C GLY A 70 7.48 -26.04 -13.56
N SER A 71 7.98 -26.11 -12.32
CA SER A 71 9.37 -25.74 -11.99
C SER A 71 10.41 -26.75 -12.49
N ALA A 72 10.01 -27.86 -13.12
CA ALA A 72 10.92 -28.75 -13.84
C ALA A 72 11.41 -28.15 -15.18
N ALA A 73 10.80 -27.06 -15.66
CA ALA A 73 11.47 -26.16 -16.60
C ALA A 73 12.48 -25.34 -15.80
N SER A 74 13.63 -25.96 -15.54
CA SER A 74 14.80 -25.41 -14.87
C SER A 74 15.26 -24.12 -15.57
N ASN A 75 14.66 -22.98 -15.22
CA ASN A 75 15.24 -21.67 -15.45
C ASN A 75 16.27 -21.32 -14.35
N VAL A 76 16.83 -22.37 -13.71
CA VAL A 76 18.04 -22.28 -12.91
C VAL A 76 19.18 -22.06 -13.90
N VAL A 77 19.36 -20.80 -14.29
CA VAL A 77 20.54 -20.39 -15.05
C VAL A 77 21.73 -20.58 -14.12
N PRO A 78 22.71 -21.44 -14.45
CA PRO A 78 23.92 -21.55 -13.65
C PRO A 78 24.57 -20.16 -13.62
N MET A 79 24.75 -19.62 -12.41
CA MET A 79 25.36 -18.31 -12.24
C MET A 79 26.77 -18.40 -12.82
N PRO A 80 27.09 -17.66 -13.90
CA PRO A 80 28.40 -17.79 -14.53
C PRO A 80 29.45 -17.34 -13.51
N VAL A 81 30.34 -18.25 -13.15
CA VAL A 81 31.56 -17.90 -12.43
C VAL A 81 32.29 -16.88 -13.30
N ARG A 82 32.49 -15.66 -12.79
CA ARG A 82 33.13 -14.57 -13.54
C ARG A 82 34.51 -15.03 -14.00
N ALA A 83 34.63 -15.47 -15.24
CA ALA A 83 35.91 -15.52 -15.93
C ALA A 83 36.41 -14.08 -16.04
N ALA A 84 37.65 -13.84 -15.63
CA ALA A 84 38.28 -12.54 -15.69
C ALA A 84 38.19 -11.99 -17.13
N ARG A 85 37.44 -10.90 -17.31
CA ARG A 85 37.34 -10.22 -18.61
C ARG A 85 38.75 -9.82 -19.07
N PRO A 86 39.15 -10.12 -20.32
CA PRO A 86 40.35 -9.50 -20.87
C PRO A 86 40.15 -7.99 -20.88
N LYS A 87 41.07 -7.25 -20.27
CA LYS A 87 41.10 -5.78 -20.30
C LYS A 87 41.21 -5.37 -21.78
N SER A 88 40.09 -4.97 -22.38
CA SER A 88 40.06 -4.34 -23.69
C SER A 88 40.88 -3.05 -23.61
N ARG A 89 42.03 -3.05 -24.30
CA ARG A 89 42.92 -1.89 -24.44
C ARG A 89 42.49 -1.02 -25.62
N PHE A 90 41.20 -0.67 -25.68
CA PHE A 90 40.76 0.37 -26.62
C PHE A 90 40.94 1.74 -25.97
N ALA A 91 42.14 2.29 -26.11
CA ALA A 91 42.43 3.68 -25.83
C ALA A 91 41.82 4.53 -26.94
N MET A 92 40.57 4.97 -26.75
CA MET A 92 39.98 6.04 -27.54
C MET A 92 40.57 7.40 -27.09
N PRO A 93 40.84 8.33 -28.02
CA PRO A 93 41.43 9.63 -27.69
C PRO A 93 40.54 10.41 -26.72
N SER A 94 41.15 10.98 -25.68
CA SER A 94 40.53 11.54 -24.47
C SER A 94 39.49 12.65 -24.69
N TRP A 95 39.49 13.30 -25.86
CA TRP A 95 38.47 14.30 -26.21
C TRP A 95 37.12 13.64 -26.52
N GLN A 96 37.12 12.52 -27.25
CA GLN A 96 35.88 11.87 -27.68
C GLN A 96 35.11 11.24 -26.51
N SER A 97 35.84 10.74 -25.51
CA SER A 97 35.26 10.26 -24.25
C SER A 97 34.70 11.41 -23.41
N ALA A 98 35.33 12.58 -23.38
CA ALA A 98 34.78 13.75 -22.70
C ALA A 98 33.49 14.26 -23.36
N ALA A 99 33.44 14.29 -24.69
CA ALA A 99 32.23 14.67 -25.44
C ALA A 99 31.10 13.64 -25.26
N ALA A 100 31.41 12.34 -25.28
CA ALA A 100 30.44 11.29 -25.03
C ALA A 100 29.88 11.34 -23.60
N MET A 101 30.72 11.62 -22.59
CA MET A 101 30.27 11.79 -21.21
C MET A 101 29.36 13.01 -21.03
N ALA A 102 29.69 14.14 -21.68
CA ALA A 102 28.84 15.32 -21.69
C ALA A 102 27.49 15.05 -22.39
N ALA A 103 27.49 14.33 -23.51
CA ALA A 103 26.28 13.93 -24.21
C ALA A 103 25.39 13.01 -23.34
N CYS A 104 25.98 12.01 -22.67
CA CYS A 104 25.24 11.15 -21.73
C CYS A 104 24.65 11.93 -20.55
N LEU A 105 25.34 12.95 -20.03
CA LEU A 105 24.81 13.84 -18.99
C LEU A 105 23.62 14.65 -19.52
N VAL A 106 23.75 15.26 -20.70
CA VAL A 106 22.67 16.06 -21.32
C VAL A 106 21.45 15.19 -21.59
N VAL A 107 21.64 13.99 -22.17
CA VAL A 107 20.57 13.01 -22.38
C VAL A 107 19.97 12.57 -21.04
N GLY A 108 20.80 12.25 -20.05
CA GLY A 108 20.34 11.89 -18.70
C GLY A 108 19.55 13.00 -18.01
N VAL A 109 19.92 14.28 -18.19
CA VAL A 109 19.21 15.44 -17.63
C VAL A 109 17.90 15.70 -18.37
N LEU A 110 17.89 15.60 -19.70
CA LEU A 110 16.67 15.79 -20.51
C LEU A 110 15.66 14.67 -20.23
N VAL A 111 16.11 13.41 -20.20
CA VAL A 111 15.28 12.27 -19.82
C VAL A 111 14.83 12.40 -18.37
N GLY A 112 15.73 12.71 -17.44
CA GLY A 112 15.43 12.86 -16.01
C GLY A 112 14.56 14.07 -15.64
N LYS A 113 14.41 15.06 -16.53
CA LYS A 113 13.44 16.16 -16.41
C LYS A 113 12.02 15.74 -16.84
N GLY A 114 11.91 14.74 -17.71
CA GLY A 114 10.64 14.17 -18.18
C GLY A 114 10.13 12.97 -17.37
N VAL A 115 10.91 12.47 -16.41
CA VAL A 115 10.45 11.43 -15.48
C VAL A 115 9.50 12.05 -14.48
N ASP A 116 8.24 11.60 -14.49
CA ASP A 116 7.23 11.93 -13.48
C ASP A 116 7.81 11.72 -12.08
N ARG A 117 8.08 12.81 -11.35
CA ARG A 117 8.67 12.80 -10.00
C ARG A 117 7.68 12.39 -8.91
N GLY A 118 6.63 11.66 -9.29
CA GLY A 118 5.49 11.31 -8.45
C GLY A 118 4.36 12.35 -8.50
N PRO A 119 3.24 12.05 -7.83
CA PRO A 119 2.02 12.87 -7.86
C PRO A 119 2.12 14.17 -7.05
N ILE A 120 3.21 14.39 -6.30
CA ILE A 120 3.39 15.54 -5.42
C ILE A 120 4.78 16.13 -5.66
N ALA A 121 4.83 17.45 -5.87
CA ALA A 121 6.06 18.21 -6.00
C ALA A 121 6.24 19.17 -4.82
N ALA A 122 7.41 19.13 -4.20
CA ALA A 122 7.83 20.16 -3.24
C ALA A 122 8.38 21.36 -4.00
N THR A 123 7.83 22.54 -3.71
CA THR A 123 8.27 23.83 -4.25
C THR A 123 8.73 24.73 -3.11
N GLY A 124 9.39 25.85 -3.42
CA GLY A 124 9.74 26.85 -2.41
C GLY A 124 8.53 27.48 -1.69
N GLN A 125 7.31 27.26 -2.19
CA GLN A 125 6.06 27.77 -1.62
C GLN A 125 5.19 26.69 -0.96
N GLY A 126 5.69 25.45 -0.86
CA GLY A 126 4.98 24.33 -0.25
C GLY A 126 4.80 23.15 -1.20
N LEU A 127 3.91 22.24 -0.81
CA LEU A 127 3.60 21.02 -1.55
C LEU A 127 2.48 21.26 -2.56
N TYR A 128 2.69 20.84 -3.81
CA TYR A 128 1.72 20.97 -4.89
C TYR A 128 1.47 19.61 -5.53
N ALA A 129 0.24 19.40 -6.02
CA ALA A 129 -0.04 18.26 -6.88
C ALA A 129 0.70 18.41 -8.22
N ALA A 130 1.18 17.29 -8.74
CA ALA A 130 1.94 17.20 -9.98
C ALA A 130 1.50 15.97 -10.80
N GLY A 131 1.93 15.94 -12.07
CA GLY A 131 1.76 14.78 -12.94
C GLY A 131 0.29 14.37 -13.11
N SER A 132 -0.01 13.11 -12.75
CA SER A 132 -1.36 12.53 -12.84
C SER A 132 -2.33 13.10 -11.80
N LEU A 133 -1.85 13.47 -10.60
CA LEU A 133 -2.71 14.04 -9.56
C LEU A 133 -3.20 15.43 -9.95
N ALA A 134 -2.32 16.28 -10.49
CA ALA A 134 -2.72 17.60 -10.98
C ALA A 134 -3.79 17.50 -12.09
N ARG A 135 -3.58 16.62 -13.07
CA ARG A 135 -4.55 16.38 -14.16
C ARG A 135 -5.90 15.88 -13.64
N ALA A 136 -5.89 14.94 -12.69
CA ALA A 136 -7.14 14.47 -12.08
C ALA A 136 -7.87 15.60 -11.33
N LEU A 137 -7.15 16.43 -10.59
CA LEU A 137 -7.72 17.58 -9.90
C LEU A 137 -8.23 18.67 -10.85
N ASP A 138 -7.66 18.79 -12.05
CA ASP A 138 -8.13 19.74 -13.07
C ASP A 138 -9.40 19.24 -13.78
N ASP A 139 -9.40 17.99 -14.26
CA ASP A 139 -10.36 17.54 -15.28
C ASP A 139 -11.41 16.54 -14.79
N GLN A 140 -11.12 15.77 -13.72
CA GLN A 140 -12.00 14.69 -13.29
C GLN A 140 -13.20 15.25 -12.51
N ALA A 141 -14.39 14.70 -12.72
CA ALA A 141 -15.56 14.99 -11.87
C ALA A 141 -15.46 14.26 -10.52
N SER A 142 -16.04 14.84 -9.47
CA SER A 142 -16.16 14.18 -8.16
C SER A 142 -16.99 12.90 -8.27
N GLY A 143 -16.65 11.89 -7.47
CA GLY A 143 -17.29 10.57 -7.51
C GLY A 143 -16.84 9.68 -8.68
N GLY A 144 -15.95 10.17 -9.55
CA GLY A 144 -15.37 9.38 -10.63
C GLY A 144 -14.44 8.28 -10.12
N ASN A 145 -14.42 7.13 -10.80
CA ASN A 145 -13.49 6.04 -10.52
C ASN A 145 -12.17 6.23 -11.28
N GLY A 146 -11.05 5.91 -10.65
CA GLY A 146 -9.73 6.02 -11.25
C GLY A 146 -8.60 5.83 -10.24
N PRO A 147 -7.33 5.88 -10.70
CA PRO A 147 -6.15 5.80 -9.82
C PRO A 147 -6.04 6.98 -8.85
N VAL A 148 -6.63 8.12 -9.21
CA VAL A 148 -6.97 9.20 -8.30
C VAL A 148 -8.49 9.31 -8.28
N ARG A 149 -9.08 9.27 -7.09
CA ARG A 149 -10.50 9.51 -6.88
C ARG A 149 -10.67 10.87 -6.26
N VAL A 150 -11.43 11.76 -6.89
CA VAL A 150 -11.88 12.99 -6.26
C VAL A 150 -13.19 12.70 -5.53
N ALA A 151 -13.22 12.88 -4.22
CA ALA A 151 -14.40 12.60 -3.41
C ALA A 151 -15.39 13.76 -3.44
N VAL A 152 -14.90 14.99 -3.26
CA VAL A 152 -15.73 16.20 -3.21
C VAL A 152 -14.96 17.42 -3.68
N SER A 153 -15.67 18.34 -4.33
CA SER A 153 -15.19 19.70 -4.67
C SER A 153 -16.01 20.74 -3.93
N PHE A 154 -15.35 21.77 -3.40
CA PHE A 154 -16.02 22.78 -2.61
C PHE A 154 -15.33 24.14 -2.72
N ARG A 155 -16.06 25.18 -2.30
CA ARG A 155 -15.52 26.53 -2.17
C ARG A 155 -15.09 26.75 -0.72
N ALA A 156 -13.82 27.09 -0.52
CA ALA A 156 -13.29 27.42 0.79
C ALA A 156 -13.66 28.85 1.21
N ARG A 157 -13.56 29.14 2.52
CA ARG A 157 -13.85 30.46 3.11
C ARG A 157 -13.00 31.60 2.52
N ASP A 158 -11.84 31.28 1.96
CA ASP A 158 -10.95 32.22 1.24
C ASP A 158 -11.34 32.41 -0.24
N ASN A 159 -12.54 31.95 -0.61
CA ASN A 159 -13.10 32.02 -1.94
C ASN A 159 -12.32 31.16 -2.97
N GLY A 160 -11.41 30.30 -2.53
CA GLY A 160 -10.68 29.33 -3.36
C GLY A 160 -11.49 28.06 -3.62
N PHE A 161 -11.19 27.36 -4.70
CA PHE A 161 -11.72 26.02 -4.93
C PHE A 161 -10.80 24.99 -4.30
N CYS A 162 -11.37 24.06 -3.55
CA CYS A 162 -10.64 22.96 -2.93
C CYS A 162 -11.31 21.64 -3.29
N ARG A 163 -10.49 20.59 -3.38
CA ARG A 163 -10.93 19.23 -3.72
C ARG A 163 -10.29 18.23 -2.77
N VAL A 164 -11.11 17.29 -2.29
CA VAL A 164 -10.62 16.14 -1.51
C VAL A 164 -10.33 15.00 -2.47
N PHE A 165 -9.13 14.45 -2.41
CA PHE A 165 -8.71 13.35 -3.28
C PHE A 165 -8.19 12.16 -2.47
N GLN A 166 -8.28 11.00 -3.10
CA GLN A 166 -7.75 9.73 -2.61
C GLN A 166 -6.90 9.09 -3.72
N SER A 167 -5.75 8.52 -3.36
CA SER A 167 -4.89 7.78 -4.30
C SER A 167 -4.05 6.74 -3.57
N ALA A 168 -3.35 5.89 -4.33
CA ALA A 168 -2.48 4.87 -3.74
C ALA A 168 -1.26 5.46 -3.01
N GLN A 169 -0.84 6.68 -3.38
CA GLN A 169 0.35 7.32 -2.83
C GLN A 169 0.01 8.26 -1.67
N ALA A 170 -1.09 9.01 -1.79
CA ALA A 170 -1.52 9.98 -0.79
C ALA A 170 -3.00 10.30 -0.93
N ASP A 171 -3.62 10.59 0.20
CA ASP A 171 -4.94 11.22 0.25
C ASP A 171 -4.80 12.64 0.81
N GLY A 172 -5.71 13.54 0.48
CA GLY A 172 -5.57 14.90 0.96
C GLY A 172 -6.62 15.89 0.47
N ILE A 173 -6.39 17.15 0.85
CA ILE A 173 -7.15 18.31 0.40
C ILE A 173 -6.21 19.20 -0.40
N ALA A 174 -6.54 19.44 -1.66
CA ALA A 174 -5.82 20.35 -2.54
C ALA A 174 -6.67 21.59 -2.83
N CYS A 175 -6.10 22.78 -2.73
CA CYS A 175 -6.78 24.03 -3.06
C CYS A 175 -6.10 24.73 -4.24
N ARG A 176 -6.91 25.27 -5.15
CA ARG A 176 -6.46 25.96 -6.35
C ARG A 176 -5.91 27.34 -5.99
N ASP A 177 -4.69 27.60 -6.43
CA ASP A 177 -4.06 28.91 -6.42
C ASP A 177 -3.51 29.28 -7.81
N ARG A 178 -2.62 30.29 -7.88
CA ARG A 178 -2.04 30.77 -9.14
C ARG A 178 -0.99 29.83 -9.74
N ASN A 179 -0.37 29.00 -8.91
CA ASN A 179 0.71 28.09 -9.30
C ASN A 179 0.19 26.66 -9.54
N GLY A 180 -1.01 26.34 -9.06
CA GLY A 180 -1.69 25.07 -9.31
C GLY A 180 -2.51 24.63 -8.11
N TRP A 181 -2.46 23.33 -7.82
CA TRP A 181 -3.18 22.70 -6.72
C TRP A 181 -2.25 22.56 -5.50
N ALA A 182 -2.34 23.51 -4.57
CA ALA A 182 -1.57 23.49 -3.34
C ALA A 182 -2.18 22.50 -2.33
N LEU A 183 -1.37 21.60 -1.78
CA LEU A 183 -1.79 20.61 -0.81
C LEU A 183 -1.87 21.24 0.59
N ARG A 184 -3.08 21.28 1.15
CA ARG A 184 -3.36 21.86 2.48
C ARG A 184 -3.30 20.82 3.58
N ARG A 185 -3.68 19.59 3.26
CA ARG A 185 -3.58 18.42 4.13
C ARG A 185 -3.22 17.21 3.29
N THR A 186 -2.37 16.36 3.84
CA THR A 186 -1.92 15.12 3.20
C THR A 186 -1.83 14.02 4.25
N MET A 187 -2.34 12.85 3.91
CA MET A 187 -2.25 11.62 4.69
C MET A 187 -1.74 10.47 3.81
N PRO A 188 -1.23 9.37 4.42
CA PRO A 188 -0.91 8.16 3.67
C PRO A 188 -2.10 7.72 2.80
N GLY A 189 -1.82 7.30 1.56
CA GLY A 189 -2.84 6.89 0.62
C GLY A 189 -3.61 5.66 1.10
N SER A 190 -4.94 5.72 1.02
CA SER A 190 -5.84 4.62 1.40
C SER A 190 -6.44 3.89 0.21
N ALA A 191 -6.24 4.39 -1.02
CA ALA A 191 -6.73 3.70 -2.21
C ALA A 191 -5.87 2.45 -2.49
N PRO A 192 -6.48 1.30 -2.82
CA PRO A 192 -5.72 0.10 -3.13
C PRO A 192 -4.76 0.36 -4.29
N ALA A 193 -3.48 0.11 -4.07
CA ALA A 193 -2.50 0.11 -5.14
C ALA A 193 -2.94 -0.89 -6.20
N ALA A 194 -2.81 -0.54 -7.48
CA ALA A 194 -3.21 -1.38 -8.62
C ALA A 194 -2.59 -2.80 -8.61
N ASN A 195 -1.56 -3.03 -7.78
CA ASN A 195 -0.85 -4.30 -7.63
C ASN A 195 -1.17 -5.06 -6.33
N GLY A 196 -2.37 -4.91 -5.75
CA GLY A 196 -2.81 -5.74 -4.63
C GLY A 196 -2.07 -5.46 -3.31
N GLY A 197 -1.69 -4.20 -3.08
CA GLY A 197 -1.09 -3.78 -1.81
C GLY A 197 -2.08 -3.89 -0.65
N TYR A 198 -1.58 -4.24 0.54
CA TYR A 198 -2.36 -4.30 1.77
C TYR A 198 -3.10 -2.98 2.01
N ALA A 199 -4.44 -3.04 2.09
CA ALA A 199 -5.25 -1.90 2.53
C ALA A 199 -5.12 -1.76 4.06
N GLN A 200 -4.63 -0.61 4.53
CA GLN A 200 -4.65 -0.32 5.96
C GLN A 200 -6.10 -0.12 6.43
N ALA A 201 -6.44 -0.63 7.61
CA ALA A 201 -7.80 -0.60 8.15
C ALA A 201 -8.31 0.81 8.55
N GLY A 202 -7.49 1.85 8.39
CA GLY A 202 -7.89 3.24 8.62
C GLY A 202 -8.25 3.94 7.32
N SER A 203 -9.51 4.35 7.15
CA SER A 203 -9.88 5.31 6.11
C SER A 203 -9.54 6.72 6.59
N SER A 204 -8.57 7.37 5.95
CA SER A 204 -8.29 8.82 6.10
C SER A 204 -9.51 9.69 5.74
N ASP A 205 -10.52 9.09 5.11
CA ASP A 205 -11.72 9.74 4.59
C ASP A 205 -12.49 10.55 5.64
N ALA A 206 -12.79 9.98 6.80
CA ALA A 206 -13.57 10.67 7.84
C ALA A 206 -12.87 11.96 8.33
N GLU A 207 -11.55 11.89 8.54
CA GLU A 207 -10.75 13.04 8.97
C GLU A 207 -10.62 14.09 7.84
N LEU A 208 -10.43 13.65 6.59
CA LEU A 208 -10.40 14.58 5.45
C LEU A 208 -11.74 15.26 5.22
N MET A 209 -12.85 14.55 5.38
CA MET A 209 -14.19 15.13 5.24
C MET A 209 -14.50 16.13 6.35
N ALA A 210 -14.13 15.83 7.60
CA ALA A 210 -14.25 16.78 8.69
C ALA A 210 -13.41 18.04 8.43
N ALA A 211 -12.14 17.87 8.02
CA ALA A 211 -11.29 19.00 7.67
C ALA A 211 -11.81 19.81 6.46
N ALA A 212 -12.41 19.14 5.48
CA ALA A 212 -13.04 19.81 4.34
C ALA A 212 -14.25 20.64 4.79
N GLN A 213 -15.10 20.11 5.67
CA GLN A 213 -16.25 20.82 6.24
C GLN A 213 -15.82 22.09 6.99
N ASP A 214 -14.75 22.01 7.79
CA ASP A 214 -14.22 23.18 8.51
C ASP A 214 -13.75 24.29 7.56
N MET A 215 -13.09 23.89 6.46
CA MET A 215 -12.58 24.80 5.42
C MET A 215 -13.67 25.37 4.51
N MET A 216 -14.81 24.68 4.41
CA MET A 216 -15.89 25.01 3.48
C MET A 216 -16.59 26.32 3.87
N ALA A 217 -16.92 27.14 2.86
CA ALA A 217 -17.73 28.32 3.08
C ALA A 217 -19.22 27.99 3.20
N ASP A 218 -19.70 27.00 2.42
CA ASP A 218 -21.10 26.61 2.31
C ASP A 218 -21.19 25.10 1.98
N MET A 219 -22.20 24.65 1.23
CA MET A 219 -22.30 23.27 0.76
C MET A 219 -21.25 22.92 -0.32
N PRO A 220 -20.92 21.63 -0.49
CA PRO A 220 -20.14 21.15 -1.62
C PRO A 220 -20.73 21.59 -2.96
N LEU A 221 -19.87 21.69 -3.98
CA LEU A 221 -20.32 21.92 -5.34
C LEU A 221 -21.17 20.74 -5.80
N ASP A 222 -22.33 21.04 -6.38
CA ASP A 222 -23.10 20.07 -7.13
C ASP A 222 -22.43 19.77 -8.49
N ALA A 223 -22.95 18.78 -9.21
CA ALA A 223 -22.38 18.37 -10.49
C ALA A 223 -22.35 19.51 -11.53
N ALA A 224 -23.34 20.41 -11.51
CA ALA A 224 -23.41 21.54 -12.43
C ALA A 224 -22.37 22.61 -12.08
N GLY A 225 -22.25 22.96 -10.81
CA GLY A 225 -21.29 23.93 -10.28
C GLY A 225 -19.85 23.44 -10.45
N GLU A 226 -19.58 22.15 -10.22
CA GLU A 226 -18.28 21.55 -10.48
C GLU A 226 -17.92 21.60 -11.98
N LYS A 227 -18.84 21.18 -12.85
CA LYS A 227 -18.61 21.24 -14.31
C LYS A 227 -18.34 22.66 -14.79
N ALA A 228 -19.04 23.66 -14.24
CA ALA A 228 -18.79 25.06 -14.53
C ALA A 228 -17.41 25.52 -14.01
N ALA A 229 -16.98 25.06 -12.83
CA ALA A 229 -15.66 25.36 -12.29
C ALA A 229 -14.54 24.75 -13.17
N ILE A 230 -14.67 23.50 -13.58
CA ILE A 230 -13.73 22.83 -14.51
C ILE A 230 -13.66 23.58 -15.83
N ALA A 231 -14.81 23.92 -16.44
CA ALA A 231 -14.85 24.67 -17.71
C ALA A 231 -14.24 26.07 -17.63
N ARG A 232 -14.14 26.64 -16.42
CA ARG A 232 -13.50 27.93 -16.15
C ARG A 232 -12.06 27.79 -15.67
N ASP A 233 -11.44 26.62 -15.78
CA ASP A 233 -10.10 26.30 -15.26
C ASP A 233 -9.94 26.64 -13.77
N TRP A 234 -11.00 26.47 -12.99
CA TRP A 234 -11.06 26.77 -11.57
C TRP A 234 -10.77 28.25 -11.23
N ARG A 235 -11.01 29.17 -12.17
CA ARG A 235 -10.94 30.62 -11.94
C ARG A 235 -12.15 31.09 -11.12
N LYS A 236 -11.89 31.97 -10.13
CA LYS A 236 -12.91 32.53 -9.22
C LYS A 236 -14.01 33.27 -10.00
#